data_AF-A0A534S3F0-F1
#
_entry.id   AF-A0A534S3F0-F1
#
_cell.length_a   1.000
_cell.length_b   1.000
_cell.length_c   1.000
_cell.angle_alpha   90.00
_cell.angle_beta   90.00
_cell.angle_gamma   90.00
#
_symmetry.space_group_name_H-M   'P 1'
#
loop_
_entity.id
_entity.type
_entity.pdbx_description
1 polymer ?
#
loop_
_entity_poly.entity_id
_entity_poly.type
_entity_poly.pdbx_seq_one_letter_code
_entity_poly.pdbx_strand_id
1 'polypeptide(L)'
;MDAVKIIPLGGLGEFGLNMMLIEYGDAAIAVDCGLMFPSADLLGIDLVIPDVSYLLERRDRLKAIVLTHAHEDHVGALPYILEHFDVPIFGTRLTLGLLANKLTEHELEDTADVREITAGVPWDIAPFRIEGIRVTHSLMDCLALAIETPIGTIIHTGDFKIDNTPMEGEMFDFQTFAAYGEKGVLLLLSDSTNVERPGYTPSEREHRQSAGLDFFVEHPEDPTGRRYLGALRTARGIERAQHDPQRPGGVGVGILASAAKLHDRKRALAESAHRSAHFSHHRQPGRAALRVAPRRLGRPQDDQDRAGRHGNTL
;
A
#
# COMPACT_ATOMS: atom_id res chain seq x y z
N MET A 1 15.88 -27.77 -3.04
CA MET A 1 16.39 -26.78 -2.07
C MET A 1 15.26 -25.80 -1.84
N ASP A 2 14.91 -25.57 -0.58
CA ASP A 2 13.98 -24.51 -0.23
C ASP A 2 14.65 -23.16 -0.52
N ALA A 3 13.99 -22.31 -1.30
CA ALA A 3 14.52 -21.03 -1.74
C ALA A 3 13.39 -20.01 -1.77
N VAL A 4 13.70 -18.79 -1.31
CA VAL A 4 12.86 -17.62 -1.55
C VAL A 4 13.40 -16.91 -2.79
N LYS A 5 12.53 -16.54 -3.71
CA LYS A 5 12.88 -15.73 -4.89
C LYS A 5 12.43 -14.31 -4.67
N ILE A 6 13.32 -13.37 -5.02
CA ILE A 6 13.07 -11.94 -5.01
C ILE A 6 13.10 -11.49 -6.46
N ILE A 7 11.95 -11.00 -6.96
CA ILE A 7 11.78 -10.70 -8.39
C ILE A 7 11.25 -9.27 -8.50
N PRO A 8 12.11 -8.29 -8.80
CA PRO A 8 11.69 -6.92 -9.07
C PRO A 8 10.98 -6.87 -10.42
N LEU A 9 9.70 -6.50 -10.43
CA LEU A 9 8.95 -6.21 -11.66
C LEU A 9 9.01 -4.73 -12.05
N GLY A 10 9.49 -3.88 -11.14
CA GLY A 10 9.82 -2.47 -11.37
C GLY A 10 10.50 -1.87 -10.14
N GLY A 11 10.98 -0.64 -10.26
CA GLY A 11 11.65 0.10 -9.17
C GLY A 11 13.15 -0.15 -9.03
N LEU A 12 13.77 -0.87 -9.98
CA LEU A 12 15.23 -1.01 -10.04
C LEU A 12 15.81 -0.30 -11.26
N GLY A 13 16.78 0.59 -11.03
CA GLY A 13 17.42 1.37 -12.08
C GLY A 13 16.60 2.56 -12.57
N GLU A 14 15.46 2.84 -11.92
CA GLU A 14 14.50 3.88 -12.26
C GLU A 14 13.87 4.49 -11.01
N PHE A 15 13.16 5.62 -11.16
CA PHE A 15 12.37 6.22 -10.09
C PHE A 15 10.89 5.91 -10.29
N GLY A 16 10.31 5.24 -9.30
CA GLY A 16 8.93 4.77 -9.28
C GLY A 16 8.77 3.36 -9.85
N LEU A 17 7.57 2.99 -10.31
CA LEU A 17 7.25 1.61 -10.73
C LEU A 17 7.49 0.54 -9.64
N ASN A 18 7.45 0.91 -8.35
CA ASN A 18 7.78 -0.04 -7.29
C ASN A 18 6.83 -1.25 -7.31
N MET A 19 7.39 -2.43 -7.57
CA MET A 19 6.68 -3.71 -7.48
C MET A 19 7.69 -4.84 -7.29
N MET A 20 7.74 -5.40 -6.09
CA MET A 20 8.68 -6.45 -5.72
C MET A 20 7.92 -7.75 -5.41
N LEU A 21 8.20 -8.83 -6.14
CA LEU A 21 7.65 -10.14 -5.78
C LEU A 21 8.56 -10.88 -4.82
N ILE A 22 7.94 -11.49 -3.81
CA ILE A 22 8.56 -12.43 -2.90
C ILE A 22 7.85 -13.77 -3.08
N GLU A 23 8.55 -14.76 -3.61
CA GLU A 23 8.01 -16.09 -3.85
C GLU A 23 8.63 -17.16 -2.95
N TYR A 24 7.80 -18.07 -2.44
CA TYR A 24 8.22 -19.28 -1.75
C TYR A 24 7.29 -20.44 -2.13
N GLY A 25 7.85 -21.54 -2.65
CA GLY A 25 7.07 -22.66 -3.17
C GLY A 25 6.09 -22.20 -4.25
N ASP A 26 4.80 -22.52 -4.09
CA ASP A 26 3.74 -22.14 -5.04
C ASP A 26 2.97 -20.87 -4.63
N ALA A 27 3.55 -20.04 -3.76
CA ALA A 27 2.96 -18.80 -3.30
C ALA A 27 3.89 -17.60 -3.54
N ALA A 28 3.29 -16.48 -3.90
CA ALA A 28 3.94 -15.20 -4.11
C ALA A 28 3.10 -14.08 -3.47
N ILE A 29 3.77 -13.07 -2.93
CA ILE A 29 3.17 -11.77 -2.61
C ILE A 29 3.87 -10.70 -3.43
N ALA A 30 3.13 -9.66 -3.81
CA ALA A 30 3.71 -8.43 -4.35
C ALA A 30 3.78 -7.38 -3.24
N VAL A 31 4.94 -6.76 -3.06
CA VAL A 31 5.11 -5.55 -2.27
C VAL A 31 5.02 -4.37 -3.24
N ASP A 32 4.04 -3.51 -3.00
CA ASP A 32 3.67 -2.38 -3.85
C ASP A 32 3.26 -2.73 -5.29
N CYS A 33 2.69 -1.75 -5.98
CA CYS A 33 2.19 -1.81 -7.35
C CYS A 33 2.12 -0.37 -7.92
N GLY A 34 3.31 0.21 -8.10
CA GLY A 34 3.50 1.61 -8.49
C GLY A 34 3.42 1.89 -9.98
N LEU A 35 3.15 3.13 -10.34
CA LEU A 35 3.33 3.65 -11.71
C LEU A 35 4.55 4.58 -11.80
N MET A 36 4.95 4.94 -13.02
CA MET A 36 5.86 6.05 -13.29
C MET A 36 5.22 7.03 -14.27
N PHE A 37 5.46 8.31 -14.05
CA PHE A 37 5.16 9.36 -15.04
C PHE A 37 6.29 9.42 -16.06
N PRO A 38 5.97 9.32 -17.37
CA PRO A 38 6.99 9.31 -18.41
C PRO A 38 7.74 10.65 -18.53
N SER A 39 8.97 10.60 -19.04
CA SER A 39 9.71 11.81 -19.42
C SER A 39 9.10 12.45 -20.68
N ALA A 40 9.48 13.71 -20.95
CA ALA A 40 9.03 14.45 -22.13
C ALA A 40 9.41 13.77 -23.47
N ASP A 41 10.31 12.80 -23.45
CA ASP A 41 10.79 12.07 -24.62
C ASP A 41 9.78 11.01 -25.09
N LEU A 42 8.87 10.59 -24.22
CA LEU A 42 7.82 9.60 -24.49
C LEU A 42 6.50 10.30 -24.85
N LEU A 43 6.49 10.97 -25.99
CA LEU A 43 5.32 11.73 -26.46
C LEU A 43 4.08 10.85 -26.64
N GLY A 44 2.98 11.25 -26.00
CA GLY A 44 1.69 10.56 -26.10
C GLY A 44 1.50 9.39 -25.12
N ILE A 45 2.47 9.14 -24.24
CA ILE A 45 2.33 8.20 -23.12
C ILE A 45 1.96 9.01 -21.88
N ASP A 46 0.87 8.64 -21.21
CA ASP A 46 0.44 9.31 -19.97
C ASP A 46 1.05 8.65 -18.72
N LEU A 47 1.16 7.32 -18.72
CA LEU A 47 1.59 6.51 -17.58
C LEU A 47 2.42 5.30 -18.05
N VAL A 48 3.39 4.92 -17.23
CA VAL A 48 4.11 3.64 -17.35
C VAL A 48 3.73 2.77 -16.15
N ILE A 49 3.51 1.47 -16.37
CA ILE A 49 3.15 0.49 -15.33
C ILE A 49 4.07 -0.74 -15.41
N PRO A 50 4.19 -1.53 -14.33
CA PRO A 50 5.06 -2.72 -14.31
C PRO A 50 4.62 -3.78 -15.31
N ASP A 51 5.59 -4.47 -15.92
CA ASP A 51 5.31 -5.66 -16.75
C ASP A 51 5.06 -6.88 -15.86
N VAL A 52 3.79 -7.28 -15.77
CA VAL A 52 3.35 -8.43 -14.98
C VAL A 52 3.29 -9.74 -15.77
N SER A 53 3.86 -9.82 -16.97
CA SER A 53 3.85 -11.03 -17.81
C SER A 53 4.32 -12.27 -17.07
N TYR A 54 5.33 -12.14 -16.20
CA TYR A 54 5.82 -13.21 -15.34
C TYR A 54 4.73 -13.81 -14.43
N LEU A 55 3.85 -12.96 -13.87
CA LEU A 55 2.71 -13.36 -13.05
C LEU A 55 1.53 -13.85 -13.89
N LEU A 56 1.32 -13.31 -15.09
CA LEU A 56 0.22 -13.74 -15.97
C LEU A 56 0.34 -15.21 -16.39
N GLU A 57 1.57 -15.72 -16.53
CA GLU A 57 1.84 -17.15 -16.75
C GLU A 57 1.62 -18.02 -15.50
N ARG A 58 1.50 -17.40 -14.32
CA ARG A 58 1.54 -18.04 -12.99
C ARG A 58 0.48 -17.46 -12.05
N ARG A 59 -0.70 -17.09 -12.59
CA ARG A 59 -1.69 -16.27 -11.86
C ARG A 59 -2.04 -16.83 -10.48
N ASP A 60 -2.18 -18.15 -10.38
CA ASP A 60 -2.55 -18.83 -9.14
C ASP A 60 -1.50 -18.70 -8.02
N ARG A 61 -0.27 -18.29 -8.33
CA ARG A 61 0.79 -18.13 -7.33
C ARG A 61 0.66 -16.82 -6.56
N LEU A 62 0.15 -15.74 -7.17
CA LEU A 62 -0.04 -14.47 -6.47
C LEU A 62 -1.16 -14.61 -5.43
N LYS A 63 -0.84 -14.38 -4.16
CA LYS A 63 -1.77 -14.54 -3.03
C LYS A 63 -2.32 -13.22 -2.53
N ALA A 64 -1.55 -12.14 -2.67
CA ALA A 64 -1.91 -10.81 -2.21
C ALA A 64 -0.98 -9.75 -2.80
N ILE A 65 -1.45 -8.51 -2.76
CA ILE A 65 -0.64 -7.31 -2.93
C ILE A 65 -0.60 -6.58 -1.58
N VAL A 66 0.59 -6.19 -1.12
CA VAL A 66 0.79 -5.51 0.18
C VAL A 66 1.40 -4.14 -0.09
N LEU A 67 0.72 -3.09 0.33
CA LEU A 67 1.08 -1.70 0.08
C LEU A 67 1.80 -1.11 1.29
N THR A 68 2.97 -0.52 1.04
CA THR A 68 3.78 0.16 2.06
C THR A 68 3.22 1.52 2.41
N HIS A 69 2.80 2.29 1.40
CA HIS A 69 2.20 3.61 1.54
C HIS A 69 1.51 4.08 0.26
N ALA A 70 0.85 5.24 0.30
CA ALA A 70 -0.08 5.70 -0.74
C ALA A 70 0.50 6.59 -1.85
N HIS A 71 1.83 6.67 -2.02
CA HIS A 71 2.35 7.40 -3.16
C HIS A 71 2.03 6.67 -4.49
N GLU A 72 1.86 7.45 -5.57
CA GLU A 72 1.48 6.93 -6.89
C GLU A 72 2.48 5.91 -7.43
N ASP A 73 3.75 6.09 -7.11
CA ASP A 73 4.82 5.18 -7.45
C ASP A 73 4.88 3.92 -6.57
N HIS A 74 3.90 3.72 -5.69
CA HIS A 74 3.68 2.49 -4.90
C HIS A 74 2.27 1.90 -5.06
N VAL A 75 1.26 2.69 -5.43
CA VAL A 75 -0.14 2.21 -5.56
C VAL A 75 -0.77 2.46 -6.93
N GLY A 76 -0.13 3.28 -7.76
CA GLY A 76 -0.76 3.88 -8.93
C GLY A 76 -1.09 2.89 -10.03
N ALA A 77 -0.37 1.77 -10.14
CA ALA A 77 -0.63 0.76 -11.15
C ALA A 77 -1.74 -0.23 -10.76
N LEU A 78 -2.23 -0.20 -9.51
CA LEU A 78 -3.22 -1.16 -9.02
C LEU A 78 -4.44 -1.35 -9.93
N PRO A 79 -5.14 -0.31 -10.40
CA PRO A 79 -6.33 -0.51 -11.22
C PRO A 79 -6.07 -1.36 -12.46
N TYR A 80 -4.94 -1.13 -13.13
CA TYR A 80 -4.53 -1.86 -14.33
C TYR A 80 -4.13 -3.31 -14.01
N ILE A 81 -3.46 -3.53 -12.88
CA ILE A 81 -3.06 -4.88 -12.46
C ILE A 81 -4.28 -5.71 -12.02
N LEU A 82 -5.26 -5.10 -11.35
CA LEU A 82 -6.46 -5.78 -10.86
C LEU A 82 -7.38 -6.27 -11.99
N GLU A 83 -7.28 -5.73 -13.20
CA GLU A 83 -7.95 -6.30 -14.39
C GLU A 83 -7.49 -7.74 -14.70
N HIS A 84 -6.34 -8.15 -14.15
CA HIS A 84 -5.75 -9.47 -14.39
C HIS A 84 -5.72 -10.38 -13.16
N PHE A 85 -5.86 -9.82 -11.95
CA PHE A 85 -5.72 -10.59 -10.71
C PHE A 85 -6.85 -10.26 -9.73
N ASP A 86 -7.52 -11.30 -9.26
CA ASP A 86 -8.49 -11.23 -8.16
C ASP A 86 -7.81 -11.69 -6.87
N VAL A 87 -7.09 -10.77 -6.22
CA VAL A 87 -6.31 -11.03 -5.01
C VAL A 87 -6.54 -9.93 -3.97
N PRO A 88 -6.47 -10.26 -2.66
CA PRO A 88 -6.62 -9.26 -1.61
C PRO A 88 -5.47 -8.24 -1.62
N ILE A 89 -5.83 -6.99 -1.35
CA ILE A 89 -4.95 -5.84 -1.27
C ILE A 89 -4.85 -5.42 0.20
N PHE A 90 -3.66 -5.45 0.77
CA PHE A 90 -3.42 -5.07 2.16
C PHE A 90 -2.77 -3.68 2.21
N GLY A 91 -3.26 -2.82 3.09
CA GLY A 91 -2.69 -1.49 3.29
C GLY A 91 -3.18 -0.83 4.57
N THR A 92 -2.46 0.19 5.03
CA THR A 92 -2.90 0.99 6.18
C THR A 92 -4.17 1.75 5.87
N ARG A 93 -4.91 2.18 6.89
CA ARG A 93 -6.17 2.93 6.73
C ARG A 93 -6.02 4.15 5.82
N LEU A 94 -4.96 4.94 6.00
CA LEU A 94 -4.70 6.08 5.13
C LEU A 94 -4.40 5.65 3.69
N THR A 95 -3.59 4.60 3.52
CA THR A 95 -3.22 4.07 2.20
C THR A 95 -4.46 3.59 1.44
N LEU A 96 -5.31 2.78 2.08
CA LEU A 96 -6.54 2.29 1.49
C LEU A 96 -7.57 3.40 1.26
N GLY A 97 -7.62 4.40 2.15
CA GLY A 97 -8.49 5.57 1.98
C GLY A 97 -8.12 6.41 0.76
N LEU A 98 -6.83 6.58 0.46
CA LEU A 98 -6.36 7.27 -0.74
C LEU A 98 -6.51 6.39 -2.00
N LEU A 99 -6.29 5.08 -1.87
CA LEU A 99 -6.52 4.11 -2.95
C LEU A 99 -8.01 4.04 -3.35
N ALA A 100 -8.94 4.17 -2.41
CA ALA A 100 -10.37 4.05 -2.66
C ALA A 100 -10.87 4.99 -3.77
N ASN A 101 -10.38 6.24 -3.80
CA ASN A 101 -10.73 7.19 -4.87
C ASN A 101 -10.30 6.66 -6.24
N LYS A 102 -9.09 6.09 -6.33
CA LYS A 102 -8.54 5.51 -7.55
C LYS A 102 -9.32 4.27 -7.98
N LEU A 103 -9.75 3.43 -7.04
CA LEU A 103 -10.61 2.28 -7.36
C LEU A 103 -11.96 2.74 -7.91
N THR A 104 -12.58 3.77 -7.31
CA THR A 104 -13.83 4.36 -7.81
C THR A 104 -13.69 4.97 -9.21
N GLU A 105 -12.59 5.66 -9.50
CA GLU A 105 -12.32 6.21 -10.83
C GLU A 105 -12.24 5.14 -11.93
N HIS A 106 -11.93 3.90 -11.55
CA HIS A 106 -11.80 2.76 -12.44
C HIS A 106 -12.93 1.73 -12.28
N GLU A 107 -14.01 2.06 -11.55
CA GLU A 107 -15.18 1.18 -11.33
C GLU A 107 -14.83 -0.17 -10.64
N LEU A 108 -13.82 -0.16 -9.76
CA LEU A 108 -13.30 -1.32 -9.04
C LEU A 108 -13.68 -1.37 -7.55
N GLU A 109 -14.39 -0.36 -7.03
CA GLU A 109 -14.68 -0.23 -5.59
C GLU A 109 -15.52 -1.37 -5.02
N ASP A 110 -16.37 -1.99 -5.85
CA ASP A 110 -17.27 -3.07 -5.45
C ASP A 110 -16.63 -4.47 -5.63
N THR A 111 -15.54 -4.55 -6.39
CA THR A 111 -14.89 -5.81 -6.77
C THR A 111 -13.56 -6.03 -6.06
N ALA A 112 -12.81 -4.97 -5.75
CA ALA A 112 -11.52 -5.08 -5.08
C ALA A 112 -11.66 -5.54 -3.60
N ASP A 113 -10.99 -6.64 -3.24
CA ASP A 113 -10.87 -7.11 -1.86
C ASP A 113 -9.79 -6.32 -1.11
N VAL A 114 -10.16 -5.17 -0.53
CA VAL A 114 -9.27 -4.35 0.29
C VAL A 114 -9.31 -4.74 1.77
N ARG A 115 -8.14 -4.90 2.39
CA ARG A 115 -7.98 -5.37 3.77
C ARG A 115 -7.07 -4.45 4.56
N GLU A 116 -7.66 -3.76 5.54
CA GLU A 116 -6.92 -2.86 6.43
C GLU A 116 -5.93 -3.63 7.30
N ILE A 117 -4.71 -3.11 7.41
CA ILE A 117 -3.67 -3.58 8.32
C ILE A 117 -3.24 -2.46 9.27
N THR A 118 -2.73 -2.88 10.43
CA THR A 118 -2.23 -1.99 11.47
C THR A 118 -0.78 -2.33 11.76
N ALA A 119 0.07 -1.31 11.87
CA ALA A 119 1.46 -1.50 12.23
C ALA A 119 1.60 -2.21 13.60
N GLY A 120 2.60 -3.08 13.73
CA GLY A 120 2.86 -3.88 14.93
C GLY A 120 1.87 -5.03 15.16
N VAL A 121 0.86 -5.21 14.29
CA VAL A 121 -0.07 -6.34 14.34
C VAL A 121 0.27 -7.28 13.20
N PRO A 122 0.79 -8.49 13.46
CA PRO A 122 1.13 -9.42 12.39
C PRO A 122 -0.12 -10.05 11.76
N TRP A 123 -0.06 -10.34 10.47
CA TRP A 123 -1.06 -11.07 9.71
C TRP A 123 -0.42 -12.15 8.84
N ASP A 124 -1.22 -13.13 8.41
CA ASP A 124 -0.73 -14.27 7.64
C ASP A 124 -1.27 -14.25 6.21
N ILE A 125 -0.38 -14.43 5.25
CA ILE A 125 -0.66 -14.77 3.85
C ILE A 125 0.17 -16.02 3.57
N ALA A 126 -0.34 -17.18 3.98
CA ALA A 126 0.46 -18.42 4.00
C ALA A 126 1.19 -18.66 2.66
N PRO A 127 2.50 -18.96 2.68
CA PRO A 127 3.35 -19.30 3.83
C PRO A 127 4.04 -18.10 4.51
N PHE A 128 3.68 -16.88 4.16
CA PHE A 128 4.25 -15.65 4.69
C PHE A 128 3.51 -15.20 5.95
N ARG A 129 4.27 -14.88 7.01
CA ARG A 129 3.77 -14.11 8.15
C ARG A 129 4.38 -12.72 8.07
N ILE A 130 3.53 -11.69 8.08
CA ILE A 130 3.95 -10.32 7.80
C ILE A 130 3.61 -9.43 8.99
N GLU A 131 4.52 -8.53 9.34
CA GLU A 131 4.29 -7.44 10.29
C GLU A 131 4.70 -6.12 9.66
N GLY A 132 3.81 -5.12 9.75
CA GLY A 132 4.11 -3.76 9.34
C GLY A 132 4.89 -3.02 10.43
N ILE A 133 6.04 -2.46 10.09
CA ILE A 133 6.87 -1.65 10.98
C ILE A 133 6.73 -0.18 10.56
N ARG A 134 6.38 0.71 11.50
CA ARG A 134 6.22 2.13 11.15
C ARG A 134 7.53 2.75 10.73
N VAL A 135 7.48 3.48 9.62
CA VAL A 135 8.55 4.33 9.13
C VAL A 135 8.06 5.74 8.93
N THR A 136 8.93 6.72 9.15
CA THR A 136 8.64 8.10 8.77
C THR A 136 8.92 8.29 7.29
N HIS A 137 8.03 8.98 6.59
CA HIS A 137 8.20 9.37 5.19
C HIS A 137 7.48 10.71 4.95
N SER A 138 7.15 11.09 3.72
CA SER A 138 6.36 12.30 3.44
C SER A 138 4.84 12.11 3.47
N LEU A 139 4.39 10.87 3.66
CA LEU A 139 3.03 10.54 4.08
C LEU A 139 3.07 9.98 5.51
N MET A 140 1.90 10.04 6.17
CA MET A 140 1.67 9.30 7.42
C MET A 140 1.37 7.82 7.11
N ASP A 141 1.27 6.99 8.14
CA ASP A 141 0.89 5.57 8.05
C ASP A 141 1.71 4.77 7.01
N CYS A 142 3.00 5.08 6.89
CA CYS A 142 3.94 4.37 6.02
C CYS A 142 4.56 3.19 6.76
N LEU A 143 4.74 2.08 6.03
CA LEU A 143 5.24 0.83 6.57
C LEU A 143 6.49 0.35 5.85
N ALA A 144 7.48 -0.06 6.63
CA ALA A 144 8.34 -1.18 6.27
C ALA A 144 7.60 -2.50 6.57
N LEU A 145 8.02 -3.58 5.94
CA LEU A 145 7.43 -4.91 6.10
C LEU A 145 8.49 -5.89 6.59
N ALA A 146 8.24 -6.55 7.72
CA ALA A 146 8.92 -7.77 8.10
C ALA A 146 8.14 -8.97 7.57
N ILE A 147 8.76 -9.73 6.68
CA ILE A 147 8.15 -10.82 5.93
C ILE A 147 8.87 -12.09 6.32
N GLU A 148 8.27 -12.85 7.24
CA GLU A 148 8.79 -14.12 7.69
C GLU A 148 8.41 -15.22 6.70
N THR A 149 9.43 -15.94 6.25
CA THR A 149 9.31 -17.12 5.40
C THR A 149 9.81 -18.34 6.17
N PRO A 150 9.55 -19.58 5.70
CA PRO A 150 10.08 -20.78 6.35
C PRO A 150 11.60 -20.85 6.44
N ILE A 151 12.34 -20.06 5.64
CA ILE A 151 13.81 -20.06 5.63
C ILE A 151 14.45 -18.81 6.25
N GLY A 152 13.65 -17.83 6.69
CA GLY A 152 14.14 -16.62 7.33
C GLY A 152 13.29 -15.38 7.08
N THR A 153 13.63 -14.30 7.79
CA THR A 153 12.94 -13.01 7.70
C THR A 153 13.55 -12.10 6.64
N ILE A 154 12.70 -11.53 5.80
CA ILE A 154 13.04 -10.47 4.85
C ILE A 154 12.48 -9.16 5.38
N ILE A 155 13.28 -8.09 5.39
CA ILE A 155 12.81 -6.75 5.69
C ILE A 155 12.77 -5.95 4.39
N HIS A 156 11.60 -5.43 4.03
CA HIS A 156 11.43 -4.49 2.93
C HIS A 156 11.11 -3.12 3.52
N THR A 157 11.99 -2.13 3.36
CA THR A 157 11.81 -0.83 4.06
C THR A 157 10.63 -0.04 3.52
N GLY A 158 10.26 -0.26 2.25
CA GLY A 158 9.50 0.74 1.49
C GLY A 158 10.30 2.05 1.44
N ASP A 159 9.63 3.13 1.09
CA ASP A 159 10.24 4.45 1.18
C ASP A 159 10.27 4.91 2.63
N PHE A 160 11.42 5.40 3.05
CA PHE A 160 11.57 5.90 4.41
C PHE A 160 12.57 7.04 4.50
N LYS A 161 12.45 7.75 5.60
CA LYS A 161 13.51 8.54 6.20
C LYS A 161 13.51 8.23 7.69
N ILE A 162 14.56 8.62 8.38
CA ILE A 162 14.61 8.60 9.84
C ILE A 162 14.39 10.03 10.32
N ASP A 163 13.16 10.34 10.73
CA ASP A 163 12.79 11.64 11.29
C ASP A 163 12.47 11.48 12.78
N ASN A 164 13.29 12.08 13.65
CA ASN A 164 13.13 12.00 15.10
C ASN A 164 12.11 13.00 15.65
N THR A 165 11.64 13.94 14.83
CA THR A 165 10.67 14.97 15.22
C THR A 165 9.66 15.24 14.11
N PRO A 166 8.94 14.21 13.62
CA PRO A 166 7.97 14.38 12.54
C PRO A 166 6.90 15.39 12.95
N MET A 167 6.42 16.17 11.99
CA MET A 167 5.42 17.21 12.26
C MET A 167 4.05 16.62 12.59
N GLU A 168 3.66 15.57 11.86
CA GLU A 168 2.41 14.83 11.99
C GLU A 168 2.71 13.33 11.88
N GLY A 169 1.95 12.49 12.59
CA GLY A 169 2.13 11.04 12.60
C GLY A 169 2.99 10.50 13.75
N GLU A 170 3.23 9.20 13.73
CA GLU A 170 4.06 8.50 14.72
C GLU A 170 5.54 8.50 14.31
N MET A 171 6.44 8.35 15.29
CA MET A 171 7.88 8.29 15.05
C MET A 171 8.28 6.98 14.37
N PHE A 172 9.48 6.98 13.77
CA PHE A 172 10.13 5.79 13.25
C PHE A 172 10.29 4.73 14.35
N ASP A 173 9.88 3.49 14.08
CA ASP A 173 9.82 2.42 15.08
C ASP A 173 11.14 1.66 15.21
N PHE A 174 12.13 2.30 15.85
CA PHE A 174 13.44 1.70 16.07
C PHE A 174 13.39 0.42 16.89
N GLN A 175 12.45 0.32 17.83
CA GLN A 175 12.32 -0.82 18.73
C GLN A 175 12.02 -2.10 17.96
N THR A 176 11.08 -2.04 17.01
CA THR A 176 10.68 -3.19 16.22
C THR A 176 11.78 -3.58 15.22
N PHE A 177 12.43 -2.60 14.59
CA PHE A 177 13.62 -2.87 13.77
C PHE A 177 14.75 -3.55 14.57
N ALA A 178 15.01 -3.09 15.80
CA ALA A 178 16.02 -3.70 16.67
C ALA A 178 15.65 -5.14 17.05
N ALA A 179 14.39 -5.40 17.40
CA ALA A 179 13.91 -6.74 17.72
C ALA A 179 14.08 -7.72 16.55
N TYR A 180 13.77 -7.30 15.32
CA TYR A 180 14.03 -8.11 14.13
C TYR A 180 15.53 -8.30 13.86
N GLY A 181 16.33 -7.25 14.07
CA GLY A 181 17.80 -7.34 13.97
C GLY A 181 18.39 -8.37 14.94
N GLU A 182 17.92 -8.42 16.19
CA GLU A 182 18.33 -9.41 17.19
C GLU A 182 17.86 -10.83 16.85
N LYS A 183 16.65 -10.98 16.29
CA LYS A 183 16.11 -12.26 15.83
C LYS A 183 16.91 -12.84 14.65
N GLY A 184 17.54 -11.98 13.85
CA GLY A 184 18.27 -12.33 12.64
C GLY A 184 17.44 -12.10 11.39
N VAL A 185 17.96 -11.25 10.50
CA VAL A 185 17.35 -10.93 9.20
C VAL A 185 18.14 -11.63 8.11
N LEU A 186 17.46 -12.40 7.26
CA LEU A 186 18.06 -13.09 6.12
C LEU A 186 18.42 -12.11 5.00
N LEU A 187 17.54 -11.14 4.74
CA LEU A 187 17.69 -10.17 3.66
C LEU A 187 17.05 -8.83 4.04
N LEU A 188 17.76 -7.73 3.79
CA LEU A 188 17.24 -6.36 3.85
C LEU A 188 17.15 -5.79 2.43
N LEU A 189 15.95 -5.38 2.04
CA LEU A 189 15.63 -4.64 0.83
C LEU A 189 15.35 -3.20 1.25
N SER A 190 16.31 -2.30 0.98
CA SER A 190 16.27 -0.91 1.45
C SER A 190 16.12 0.08 0.30
N ASP A 191 15.34 1.13 0.54
CA ASP A 191 15.29 2.33 -0.32
C ASP A 191 16.71 2.89 -0.51
N SER A 192 17.01 3.27 -1.75
CA SER A 192 18.30 3.78 -2.23
C SER A 192 18.20 5.17 -2.88
N THR A 193 17.03 5.81 -2.86
CA THR A 193 16.73 7.10 -3.51
C THR A 193 17.76 8.19 -3.22
N ASN A 194 18.27 8.24 -1.98
CA ASN A 194 19.23 9.26 -1.55
C ASN A 194 20.61 8.69 -1.20
N VAL A 195 20.97 7.49 -1.66
CA VAL A 195 22.23 6.82 -1.28
C VAL A 195 23.49 7.62 -1.64
N GLU A 196 23.43 8.45 -2.68
CA GLU A 196 24.54 9.31 -3.11
C GLU A 196 24.67 10.60 -2.28
N ARG A 197 23.70 10.91 -1.41
CA ARG A 197 23.70 12.13 -0.60
C ARG A 197 24.25 11.83 0.80
N PRO A 198 25.44 12.36 1.16
CA PRO A 198 26.00 12.14 2.48
C PRO A 198 25.23 12.91 3.56
N GLY A 199 25.36 12.46 4.81
CA GLY A 199 24.77 13.11 5.98
C GLY A 199 23.40 12.55 6.32
N TYR A 200 22.48 13.43 6.75
CA TYR A 200 21.13 13.07 7.16
C TYR A 200 20.10 13.98 6.50
N THR A 201 18.88 13.46 6.32
CA THR A 201 17.75 14.27 5.87
C THR A 201 17.24 15.10 7.04
N PRO A 202 17.13 16.45 6.92
CA PRO A 202 16.58 17.29 7.99
C PRO A 202 15.17 16.86 8.37
N SER A 203 14.82 17.00 9.66
CA SER A 203 13.46 16.75 10.11
C SER A 203 12.48 17.72 9.45
N GLU A 204 11.21 17.32 9.27
CA GLU A 204 10.20 18.25 8.74
C GLU A 204 10.02 19.50 9.60
N ARG A 205 10.20 19.34 10.91
CA ARG A 205 10.14 20.46 11.86
C ARG A 205 11.28 21.44 11.62
N GLU A 206 12.50 20.93 11.49
CA GLU A 206 13.70 21.74 11.19
C GLU A 206 13.60 22.38 9.80
N HIS A 207 13.10 21.63 8.81
CA HIS A 207 12.89 22.14 7.47
C HIS A 207 11.89 23.29 7.49
N ARG A 208 10.79 23.20 8.24
CA ARG A 208 9.82 24.31 8.35
C ARG A 208 10.43 25.56 9.00
N GLN A 209 11.24 25.38 10.03
CA GLN A 209 11.93 26.47 10.73
C GLN A 209 13.01 27.11 9.83
N SER A 210 13.76 26.30 9.09
CA SER A 210 14.88 26.74 8.24
C SER A 210 14.43 27.30 6.90
N ALA A 211 13.35 26.75 6.33
CA ALA A 211 12.71 27.27 5.12
C ALA A 211 11.92 28.56 5.39
N GLY A 212 11.85 29.01 6.66
CA GLY A 212 11.12 30.21 7.04
C GLY A 212 9.71 30.22 6.48
N LEU A 213 8.95 29.12 6.58
CA LEU A 213 7.60 29.00 5.99
C LEU A 213 6.53 29.91 6.68
N ASP A 214 6.95 31.07 7.18
CA ASP A 214 6.20 32.33 7.26
C ASP A 214 6.51 33.27 6.06
N PHE A 215 7.24 32.81 5.03
CA PHE A 215 7.52 33.57 3.81
C PHE A 215 6.26 33.66 2.94
N PHE A 216 5.58 34.81 3.01
CA PHE A 216 4.88 35.36 1.87
C PHE A 216 5.95 35.72 0.82
N VAL A 217 5.90 35.10 -0.36
CA VAL A 217 6.62 35.65 -1.52
C VAL A 217 5.85 36.89 -1.95
N GLU A 218 6.27 38.07 -1.49
CA GLU A 218 5.84 39.33 -2.09
C GLU A 218 6.53 39.45 -3.46
N HIS A 219 5.73 39.43 -4.53
CA HIS A 219 6.23 39.79 -5.86
C HIS A 219 6.36 41.32 -5.88
N PRO A 220 7.57 41.91 -6.03
CA PRO A 220 7.75 43.35 -5.83
C PRO A 220 6.99 44.24 -6.83
N GLU A 221 6.48 43.68 -7.93
CA GLU A 221 5.79 44.43 -8.98
C GLU A 221 4.52 43.72 -9.50
N ASP A 222 3.62 43.30 -8.60
CA ASP A 222 2.23 43.01 -9.00
C ASP A 222 1.33 44.24 -8.74
N PRO A 223 0.89 44.98 -9.79
CA PRO A 223 0.02 46.14 -9.65
C PRO A 223 -1.41 45.80 -9.18
N THR A 224 -1.74 44.51 -8.98
CA THR A 224 -3.05 44.05 -8.53
C THR A 224 -3.12 43.65 -7.05
N GLY A 225 -1.97 43.60 -6.35
CA GLY A 225 -1.90 43.27 -4.92
C GLY A 225 -2.28 41.83 -4.57
N ARG A 226 -2.21 40.88 -5.51
CA ARG A 226 -2.58 39.47 -5.26
C ARG A 226 -1.42 38.72 -4.62
N ARG A 227 -1.73 37.98 -3.56
CA ARG A 227 -0.78 37.10 -2.86
C ARG A 227 -0.95 35.67 -3.39
N TYR A 228 0.14 35.06 -3.85
CA TYR A 228 0.15 33.68 -4.33
C TYR A 228 0.95 32.80 -3.37
N LEU A 229 0.37 31.68 -2.96
CA LEU A 229 1.06 30.63 -2.20
C LEU A 229 1.18 29.40 -3.11
N GLY A 230 2.38 29.16 -3.65
CA GLY A 230 2.70 27.97 -4.41
C GLY A 230 3.60 27.05 -3.60
N ALA A 231 3.09 25.90 -3.17
CA ALA A 231 3.92 24.80 -2.68
C ALA A 231 4.04 23.75 -3.79
N LEU A 232 5.05 23.91 -4.65
CA LEU A 232 5.54 22.80 -5.47
C LEU A 232 6.64 22.10 -4.67
N ARG A 233 6.43 20.83 -4.29
CA ARG A 233 7.57 19.94 -4.03
C ARG A 233 8.12 19.54 -5.39
N THR A 234 9.07 20.31 -5.92
CA THR A 234 9.84 19.90 -7.10
C THR A 234 10.92 18.91 -6.68
N ALA A 235 10.93 17.75 -7.33
CA ALA A 235 12.17 17.02 -7.54
C ALA A 235 13.04 17.88 -8.47
N ARG A 236 13.98 18.62 -7.89
CA ARG A 236 15.03 19.46 -8.51
C ARG A 236 14.58 20.82 -9.11
N GLY A 237 15.32 21.86 -8.73
CA GLY A 237 15.88 22.89 -9.64
C GLY A 237 14.93 23.85 -10.35
N ILE A 238 15.12 25.15 -10.11
CA ILE A 238 14.49 26.27 -10.82
C ILE A 238 14.83 26.24 -12.32
N GLU A 239 13.82 26.25 -13.19
CA GLU A 239 13.92 26.87 -14.53
C GLU A 239 12.67 27.68 -14.88
N ARG A 240 12.89 28.80 -15.58
CA ARG A 240 12.04 29.99 -15.68
C ARG A 240 10.81 29.77 -16.58
N ALA A 241 9.64 30.26 -16.15
CA ALA A 241 8.49 30.42 -17.05
C ALA A 241 8.54 31.81 -17.73
N GLN A 242 8.51 31.80 -19.07
CA GLN A 242 8.31 32.99 -19.91
C GLN A 242 6.83 33.42 -19.93
N HIS A 243 6.61 34.72 -20.15
CA HIS A 243 5.34 35.43 -19.98
C HIS A 243 4.55 35.49 -21.32
N ASP A 244 3.24 35.22 -21.29
CA ASP A 244 2.30 35.53 -22.38
C ASP A 244 1.07 36.26 -21.80
N PRO A 245 0.78 37.53 -22.17
CA PRO A 245 -0.21 38.34 -21.50
C PRO A 245 -1.41 38.67 -22.39
N GLN A 246 -2.56 37.99 -22.29
CA GLN A 246 -3.86 38.57 -22.67
C GLN A 246 -5.07 37.98 -21.90
N ARG A 247 -5.59 38.75 -20.92
CA ARG A 247 -7.03 39.11 -20.71
C ARG A 247 -7.30 39.61 -19.27
N PRO A 248 -8.13 40.65 -19.07
CA PRO A 248 -8.46 41.17 -17.75
C PRO A 248 -9.79 40.62 -17.20
N GLY A 249 -9.86 40.42 -15.89
CA GLY A 249 -11.12 40.39 -15.14
C GLY A 249 -11.22 39.30 -14.08
N GLY A 250 -11.41 39.70 -12.81
CA GLY A 250 -11.90 38.84 -11.73
C GLY A 250 -10.92 38.66 -10.57
N VAL A 251 -11.28 39.19 -9.40
CA VAL A 251 -10.61 38.93 -8.12
C VAL A 251 -10.94 37.50 -7.70
N GLY A 252 -9.92 36.67 -7.53
CA GLY A 252 -10.03 35.32 -7.00
C GLY A 252 -8.71 34.92 -6.39
N VAL A 253 -8.72 34.55 -5.11
CA VAL A 253 -7.60 33.87 -4.45
C VAL A 253 -7.52 32.48 -5.07
N GLY A 254 -6.66 32.32 -6.07
CA GLY A 254 -6.40 31.05 -6.73
C GLY A 254 -5.21 30.36 -6.09
N ILE A 255 -5.46 29.34 -5.27
CA ILE A 255 -4.44 28.33 -4.95
C ILE A 255 -4.29 27.48 -6.21
N LEU A 256 -3.23 27.70 -6.98
CA LEU A 256 -2.89 26.85 -8.12
C LEU A 256 -1.88 25.78 -7.67
N ALA A 257 -2.34 24.93 -6.75
CA ALA A 257 -1.97 23.52 -6.74
C ALA A 257 -3.18 22.81 -7.36
N SER A 258 -2.98 21.90 -8.33
CA SER A 258 -4.06 21.15 -9.00
C SER A 258 -5.20 20.87 -8.01
N ALA A 259 -6.29 21.64 -8.11
CA ALA A 259 -7.26 21.80 -7.03
C ALA A 259 -7.96 20.48 -6.67
N ALA A 260 -7.97 19.51 -7.60
CA ALA A 260 -8.41 18.13 -7.37
C ALA A 260 -7.58 17.44 -6.25
N LYS A 261 -6.26 17.33 -6.41
CA LYS A 261 -5.40 16.50 -5.53
C LYS A 261 -5.34 16.97 -4.07
N LEU A 262 -5.40 18.29 -3.81
CA LEU A 262 -5.38 18.81 -2.43
C LEU A 262 -6.77 18.73 -1.77
N HIS A 263 -7.84 18.89 -2.55
CA HIS A 263 -9.21 18.70 -2.09
C HIS A 263 -9.46 17.22 -1.77
N ASP A 264 -8.99 16.30 -2.62
CA ASP A 264 -9.12 14.85 -2.43
C ASP A 264 -8.32 14.37 -1.23
N ARG A 265 -7.12 14.94 -0.96
CA ARG A 265 -6.31 14.59 0.21
C ARG A 265 -6.94 15.07 1.52
N LYS A 266 -7.50 16.29 1.56
CA LYS A 266 -8.25 16.79 2.73
C LYS A 266 -9.58 16.07 2.92
N ARG A 267 -10.26 15.73 1.82
CA ARG A 267 -11.52 14.99 1.82
C ARG A 267 -11.32 13.53 2.23
N ALA A 268 -10.26 12.86 1.78
CA ALA A 268 -9.90 11.51 2.20
C ALA A 268 -9.54 11.47 3.71
N LEU A 269 -8.80 12.46 4.22
CA LEU A 269 -8.53 12.59 5.67
C LEU A 269 -9.82 12.83 6.48
N ALA A 270 -10.77 13.59 5.95
CA ALA A 270 -12.07 13.84 6.59
C ALA A 270 -13.03 12.66 6.47
N GLU A 271 -13.03 11.94 5.34
CA GLU A 271 -13.88 10.78 5.07
C GLU A 271 -13.34 9.51 5.74
N SER A 272 -12.02 9.36 5.92
CA SER A 272 -11.43 8.28 6.73
C SER A 272 -11.78 8.41 8.22
N ALA A 273 -12.12 9.61 8.67
CA ALA A 273 -12.67 9.84 10.02
C ALA A 273 -14.17 9.50 10.10
N HIS A 274 -14.91 9.58 8.98
CA HIS A 274 -16.37 9.39 8.93
C HIS A 274 -16.80 7.95 8.52
N ARG A 275 -16.06 7.26 7.65
CA ARG A 275 -16.39 5.89 7.17
C ARG A 275 -16.10 4.77 8.19
N SER A 276 -15.45 5.10 9.33
CA SER A 276 -15.25 4.23 10.49
C SER A 276 -16.56 3.65 11.07
N ALA A 277 -17.72 4.22 10.71
CA ALA A 277 -19.03 3.74 11.14
C ALA A 277 -19.70 2.75 10.15
N HIS A 278 -19.25 2.66 8.89
CA HIS A 278 -19.95 1.88 7.84
C HIS A 278 -19.30 0.55 7.49
N PHE A 279 -17.98 0.39 7.69
CA PHE A 279 -17.31 -0.90 7.46
C PHE A 279 -17.52 -1.92 8.60
N SER A 280 -18.07 -1.53 9.75
CA SER A 280 -18.36 -2.44 10.87
C SER A 280 -19.71 -3.17 10.78
N HIS A 281 -20.50 -2.96 9.71
CA HIS A 281 -21.87 -3.50 9.61
C HIS A 281 -22.20 -4.38 8.41
N HIS A 282 -21.22 -4.73 7.56
CA HIS A 282 -21.42 -5.76 6.54
C HIS A 282 -20.32 -6.81 6.54
N ARG A 283 -20.56 -7.82 7.39
CA ARG A 283 -20.30 -9.27 7.25
C ARG A 283 -20.02 -9.86 8.63
N GLN A 284 -21.09 -10.14 9.39
CA GLN A 284 -21.00 -11.19 10.39
C GLN A 284 -20.90 -12.53 9.64
N PRO A 285 -19.84 -13.34 9.82
CA PRO A 285 -19.84 -14.69 9.28
C PRO A 285 -20.87 -15.52 10.05
N GLY A 286 -21.91 -15.95 9.34
CA GLY A 286 -22.85 -16.94 9.82
C GLY A 286 -22.08 -18.17 10.30
N ARG A 287 -22.28 -18.52 11.57
CA ARG A 287 -21.84 -19.78 12.16
C ARG A 287 -22.39 -20.94 11.33
N ALA A 288 -21.56 -21.52 10.47
CA ALA A 288 -21.77 -22.86 9.96
C ALA A 288 -21.47 -23.85 11.10
N ALA A 289 -22.45 -24.06 11.97
CA ALA A 289 -22.42 -25.16 12.92
C ALA A 289 -22.51 -26.48 12.15
N LEU A 290 -21.42 -27.22 12.15
CA LEU A 290 -21.36 -28.62 11.74
C LEU A 290 -22.38 -29.42 12.57
N ARG A 291 -23.57 -29.70 12.02
CA ARG A 291 -24.55 -30.60 12.63
C ARG A 291 -24.06 -32.04 12.47
N VAL A 292 -23.36 -32.53 13.49
CA VAL A 292 -23.15 -33.96 13.71
C VAL A 292 -24.49 -34.57 14.14
N ALA A 293 -25.03 -35.48 13.34
CA ALA A 293 -26.25 -36.20 13.67
C ALA A 293 -26.04 -37.12 14.88
N PRO A 294 -26.95 -37.18 15.87
CA PRO A 294 -26.81 -38.08 17.00
C PRO A 294 -27.07 -39.51 16.57
N ARG A 295 -26.06 -40.38 16.71
CA ARG A 295 -26.22 -41.83 16.74
C ARG A 295 -27.19 -42.18 17.88
N ARG A 296 -28.36 -42.72 17.54
CA ARG A 296 -29.26 -43.34 18.52
C ARG A 296 -28.59 -44.59 19.10
N LEU A 297 -28.24 -44.52 20.38
CA LEU A 297 -28.00 -45.69 21.23
C LEU A 297 -29.35 -46.33 21.54
N GLY A 298 -29.68 -47.41 20.82
CA GLY A 298 -30.75 -48.34 21.22
C GLY A 298 -30.19 -49.35 22.21
N ARG A 299 -30.76 -49.41 23.41
CA ARG A 299 -30.53 -50.50 24.38
C ARG A 299 -31.23 -51.78 23.89
N PRO A 300 -30.72 -52.96 24.28
CA PRO A 300 -31.34 -54.25 23.95
C PRO A 300 -32.38 -54.64 25.00
N GLN A 301 -33.48 -55.26 24.56
CA GLN A 301 -34.18 -56.31 25.31
C GLN A 301 -35.17 -57.05 24.40
N ASP A 302 -34.87 -58.34 24.22
CA ASP A 302 -35.75 -59.53 24.16
C ASP A 302 -37.20 -59.34 23.73
N ASP A 303 -37.60 -59.99 22.63
CA ASP A 303 -38.34 -61.25 22.75
C ASP A 303 -38.47 -62.00 21.41
N GLN A 304 -38.14 -63.29 21.48
CA GLN A 304 -38.75 -64.45 20.83
C GLN A 304 -39.10 -64.47 19.32
N ASP A 305 -38.58 -65.56 18.74
CA ASP A 305 -39.29 -66.51 17.87
C ASP A 305 -39.10 -66.44 16.33
N ARG A 306 -38.57 -67.59 15.87
CA ARG A 306 -38.87 -68.30 14.62
C ARG A 306 -38.04 -68.01 13.37
N ALA A 307 -37.11 -68.95 13.21
CA ALA A 307 -37.08 -69.92 12.11
C ALA A 307 -36.81 -69.41 10.68
N GLY A 308 -35.62 -69.80 10.20
CA GLY A 308 -35.61 -70.75 9.09
C GLY A 308 -35.00 -70.27 7.78
N ARG A 309 -33.89 -70.96 7.46
CA ARG A 309 -33.52 -71.49 6.14
C ARG A 309 -32.92 -70.55 5.09
N HIS A 310 -31.74 -71.02 4.62
CA HIS A 310 -31.25 -71.11 3.24
C HIS A 310 -31.19 -69.81 2.42
N GLY A 311 -30.17 -69.53 1.60
CA GLY A 311 -29.00 -70.23 1.11
C GLY A 311 -28.31 -69.20 0.19
N ASN A 312 -26.99 -69.13 0.21
CA ASN A 312 -26.12 -69.64 -0.84
C ASN A 312 -25.89 -68.65 -2.01
N THR A 313 -24.61 -68.57 -2.40
CA THR A 313 -24.06 -68.13 -3.70
C THR A 313 -24.28 -66.65 -4.10
N LEU A 314 -23.29 -65.86 -4.52
CA LEU A 314 -21.90 -66.05 -5.00
C LEU A 314 -21.09 -64.79 -4.63
#